data_AF-A0A7S3MJT7-F1
#
_entry.id   AF-A0A7S3MJT7-F1
#
_cell.length_a   1.000
_cell.length_b   1.000
_cell.length_c   1.000
_cell.angle_alpha   90.00
_cell.angle_beta   90.00
_cell.angle_gamma   90.00
#
_symmetry.space_group_name_H-M   'P 1'
#
loop_
_entity.id
_entity.type
_entity.pdbx_description
1 polymer ?
#
loop_
_entity_poly.entity_id
_entity_poly.type
_entity_poly.pdbx_seq_one_letter_code
_entity_poly.pdbx_strand_id
1 'polypeptide(L)'
;VISVLPTKPCGTLEPVACVLPPPMPVRARGIEDHLRDRQSEPHAHAVVLDPSFGRIAFVPDLGTDMVRLYLLDPASGSLSHAGTIPCAPTGTGPHGPRYIEFDPSRTAAYVVNELSSTVSVFRFCQASAGALIHADASGRSKAAEVLQLVQVVSTLEPVQPGLAPRKNTCGRIAVAPNGKFVLVSNRGDDS
;
A
#
# COMPACT_ATOMS: atom_id res chain seq x y z
N VAL A 1 -6.56 -2.03 -10.90
CA VAL A 1 -7.26 -3.34 -11.06
C VAL A 1 -6.47 -4.37 -10.30
N ILE A 2 -7.12 -5.31 -9.60
CA ILE A 2 -6.46 -6.43 -8.92
C ILE A 2 -6.99 -7.73 -9.51
N SER A 3 -6.10 -8.67 -9.83
CA SER A 3 -6.46 -9.96 -10.39
C SER A 3 -6.04 -11.08 -9.44
N VAL A 4 -6.93 -12.05 -9.24
CA VAL A 4 -6.65 -13.26 -8.45
C VAL A 4 -6.55 -14.43 -9.41
N LEU A 5 -5.41 -15.11 -9.38
CA LEU A 5 -5.13 -16.29 -10.19
C LEU A 5 -4.91 -17.48 -9.25
N PRO A 6 -5.74 -18.53 -9.32
CA PRO A 6 -5.51 -19.75 -8.56
C PRO A 6 -4.19 -20.42 -8.97
N THR A 7 -3.61 -21.19 -8.06
CA THR A 7 -2.37 -21.93 -8.30
C THR A 7 -2.68 -23.42 -8.40
N LYS A 8 -2.03 -24.10 -9.34
CA LYS A 8 -2.03 -25.56 -9.40
C LYS A 8 -0.94 -26.13 -8.48
N PRO A 9 -1.05 -27.40 -8.05
CA PRO A 9 -0.01 -28.05 -7.24
C PRO A 9 1.41 -28.03 -7.87
N CYS A 10 1.50 -27.94 -9.20
CA CYS A 10 2.77 -27.83 -9.92
C CYS A 10 3.36 -26.39 -9.96
N GLY A 11 2.70 -25.41 -9.32
CA GLY A 11 3.16 -24.02 -9.26
C GLY A 11 2.73 -23.14 -10.45
N THR A 12 2.09 -23.71 -11.48
CA THR A 12 1.52 -22.91 -12.59
C THR A 12 0.20 -22.27 -12.19
N LEU A 13 -0.18 -21.19 -12.89
CA LEU A 13 -1.43 -20.47 -12.63
C LEU A 13 -2.61 -21.03 -13.44
N GLU A 14 -3.80 -20.95 -12.86
CA GLU A 14 -5.07 -21.11 -13.56
C GLU A 14 -5.53 -19.77 -14.17
N PRO A 15 -6.53 -19.78 -15.08
CA PRO A 15 -7.16 -18.54 -15.53
C PRO A 15 -7.67 -17.68 -14.37
N VAL A 16 -7.82 -16.39 -14.63
CA VAL A 16 -8.23 -15.42 -13.59
C VAL A 16 -9.57 -15.83 -12.98
N ALA A 17 -9.61 -15.95 -11.65
CA ALA A 17 -10.83 -16.30 -10.90
C ALA A 17 -11.63 -15.04 -10.53
N CYS A 18 -10.94 -13.94 -10.24
CA CYS A 18 -11.56 -12.68 -9.87
C CYS A 18 -10.76 -11.50 -10.45
N VAL A 19 -11.47 -10.52 -11.00
CA VAL A 19 -10.92 -9.21 -11.37
C VAL A 19 -11.69 -8.15 -10.60
N LEU A 20 -10.98 -7.47 -9.70
CA LEU A 20 -11.51 -6.35 -8.93
C LEU A 20 -11.19 -5.04 -9.66
N PRO A 21 -12.21 -4.32 -10.18
CA PRO A 21 -12.01 -3.03 -10.84
C PRO A 21 -11.57 -1.94 -9.85
N PRO A 22 -11.06 -0.79 -10.33
CA PRO A 22 -10.82 0.35 -9.47
C PRO A 22 -12.14 0.82 -8.82
N PRO A 23 -12.07 1.39 -7.61
CA PRO A 23 -13.25 1.82 -6.86
C PRO A 23 -13.94 3.06 -7.43
N MET A 24 -13.27 3.78 -8.34
CA MET A 24 -13.82 4.90 -9.08
C MET A 24 -13.33 4.86 -10.54
N PRO A 25 -14.06 5.45 -11.50
CA PRO A 25 -13.63 5.52 -12.88
C PRO A 25 -12.29 6.24 -13.03
N VAL A 26 -11.47 5.72 -13.92
CA VAL A 26 -10.27 6.37 -14.44
C VAL A 26 -10.74 7.53 -15.33
N ARG A 27 -10.31 8.75 -15.02
CA ARG A 27 -10.68 9.99 -15.70
C ARG A 27 -9.67 10.41 -16.78
N ALA A 28 -8.43 9.92 -16.70
CA ALA A 28 -7.42 10.25 -17.69
C ALA A 28 -7.77 9.70 -19.08
N ARG A 29 -7.57 10.53 -20.12
CA ARG A 29 -7.92 10.21 -21.51
C ARG A 29 -6.73 9.74 -22.35
N GLY A 30 -5.53 9.65 -21.77
CA GLY A 30 -4.31 9.23 -22.44
C GLY A 30 -3.08 9.24 -21.52
N ILE A 31 -1.93 8.82 -22.04
CA ILE A 31 -0.67 8.66 -21.28
C ILE A 31 -0.17 9.99 -20.70
N GLU A 32 -0.24 11.09 -21.45
CA GLU A 32 0.22 12.40 -20.96
C GLU A 32 -0.64 12.94 -19.83
N ASP A 33 -1.98 12.76 -19.92
CA ASP A 33 -2.91 13.12 -18.85
C ASP A 33 -2.68 12.25 -17.61
N HIS A 34 -2.45 10.95 -17.78
CA HIS A 34 -2.07 10.03 -16.69
C HIS A 34 -0.83 10.51 -15.93
N LEU A 35 0.20 10.96 -16.64
CA LEU A 35 1.44 11.43 -16.01
C LEU A 35 1.26 12.76 -15.29
N ARG A 36 0.43 13.66 -15.83
CA ARG A 36 0.12 14.96 -15.22
C ARG A 36 -0.82 14.84 -14.03
N ASP A 37 -1.65 13.80 -14.00
CA ASP A 37 -2.77 13.68 -13.08
C ASP A 37 -2.76 12.36 -12.31
N ARG A 38 -1.57 11.91 -11.90
CA ARG A 38 -1.35 10.68 -11.12
C ARG A 38 -2.14 10.62 -9.81
N GLN A 39 -2.70 11.75 -9.37
CA GLN A 39 -3.48 11.94 -8.14
C GLN A 39 -4.98 12.19 -8.37
N SER A 40 -5.50 12.22 -9.59
CA SER A 40 -6.95 12.45 -9.79
C SER A 40 -7.81 11.18 -9.84
N GLU A 41 -7.19 10.00 -9.78
CA GLU A 41 -7.87 8.73 -9.99
C GLU A 41 -7.15 7.56 -9.27
N PRO A 42 -7.85 6.45 -8.97
CA PRO A 42 -7.25 5.31 -8.28
C PRO A 42 -6.08 4.67 -9.05
N HIS A 43 -4.95 4.52 -8.37
CA HIS A 43 -3.71 3.94 -8.91
C HIS A 43 -3.15 2.90 -7.95
N ALA A 44 -3.75 1.71 -7.94
CA ALA A 44 -3.23 0.57 -7.21
C ALA A 44 -1.83 0.21 -7.73
N HIS A 45 -0.82 0.35 -6.88
CA HIS A 45 0.58 0.15 -7.28
C HIS A 45 1.14 -1.22 -6.87
N ALA A 46 0.72 -1.72 -5.72
CA ALA A 46 1.10 -3.02 -5.20
C ALA A 46 -0.08 -3.72 -4.54
N VAL A 47 0.06 -5.03 -4.33
CA VAL A 47 -0.85 -5.84 -3.52
C VAL A 47 0.01 -6.71 -2.61
N VAL A 48 -0.17 -6.58 -1.30
CA VAL A 48 0.58 -7.35 -0.29
C VAL A 48 -0.42 -7.95 0.68
N LEU A 49 -0.33 -9.26 0.91
CA LEU A 49 -1.19 -9.94 1.88
C LEU A 49 -0.70 -9.68 3.30
N ASP A 50 -1.63 -9.66 4.25
CA ASP A 50 -1.30 -9.59 5.66
C ASP A 50 -0.39 -10.77 6.07
N PRO A 51 0.62 -10.52 6.90
CA PRO A 51 1.62 -11.54 7.21
C PRO A 51 1.10 -12.59 8.20
N SER A 52 -0.09 -12.41 8.77
CA SER A 52 -0.61 -13.24 9.86
C SER A 52 -1.50 -14.37 9.35
N PHE A 53 -2.46 -14.04 8.48
CA PHE A 53 -3.52 -14.90 8.01
C PHE A 53 -3.51 -15.09 6.50
N GLY A 54 -2.87 -14.19 5.74
CA GLY A 54 -2.90 -14.21 4.27
C GLY A 54 -4.30 -13.98 3.67
N ARG A 55 -5.16 -13.28 4.42
CA ARG A 55 -6.60 -13.09 4.15
C ARG A 55 -6.96 -11.64 3.83
N ILE A 56 -6.11 -10.68 4.17
CA ILE A 56 -6.32 -9.25 3.92
C ILE A 56 -5.26 -8.79 2.91
N ALA A 57 -5.70 -8.27 1.78
CA ALA A 57 -4.85 -7.63 0.79
C ALA A 57 -4.75 -6.11 1.08
N PHE A 58 -3.54 -5.63 1.33
CA PHE A 58 -3.20 -4.22 1.42
C PHE A 58 -2.78 -3.69 0.05
N VAL A 59 -3.43 -2.62 -0.38
CA VAL A 59 -3.29 -2.07 -1.72
C VAL A 59 -2.99 -0.58 -1.59
N PRO A 60 -1.70 -0.18 -1.66
CA PRO A 60 -1.32 1.22 -1.78
C PRO A 60 -1.93 1.82 -3.05
N ASP A 61 -2.74 2.85 -2.87
CA ASP A 61 -3.39 3.59 -3.94
C ASP A 61 -2.77 4.99 -4.02
N LEU A 62 -1.84 5.12 -4.97
CA LEU A 62 -1.05 6.32 -5.19
C LEU A 62 -1.93 7.55 -5.39
N GLY A 63 -3.06 7.38 -6.09
CA GLY A 63 -3.87 8.50 -6.50
C GLY A 63 -4.84 9.02 -5.44
N THR A 64 -4.98 8.31 -4.33
CA THR A 64 -5.90 8.72 -3.25
C THR A 64 -5.21 8.91 -1.90
N ASP A 65 -3.89 8.74 -1.82
CA ASP A 65 -3.12 8.76 -0.57
C ASP A 65 -3.65 7.77 0.50
N MET A 66 -4.19 6.64 0.04
CA MET A 66 -4.77 5.60 0.89
C MET A 66 -4.08 4.25 0.69
N VAL A 67 -4.09 3.44 1.74
CA VAL A 67 -3.94 1.98 1.66
C VAL A 67 -5.32 1.37 1.76
N ARG A 68 -5.76 0.67 0.72
CA ARG A 68 -7.04 -0.03 0.69
C ARG A 68 -6.87 -1.45 1.21
N LEU A 69 -7.86 -1.92 1.96
CA LEU A 69 -7.90 -3.27 2.51
C LEU A 69 -9.02 -4.04 1.80
N TYR A 70 -8.69 -5.23 1.32
CA TYR A 70 -9.66 -6.16 0.73
C TYR A 70 -9.55 -7.52 1.42
N LEU A 71 -10.69 -8.14 1.73
CA LEU A 71 -10.72 -9.52 2.21
C LEU A 71 -10.69 -10.47 1.01
N LEU A 72 -9.70 -11.36 1.00
CA LEU A 72 -9.61 -12.50 0.09
C LEU A 72 -10.41 -13.66 0.67
N ASP A 73 -11.33 -14.22 -0.10
CA ASP A 73 -11.91 -15.52 0.20
C ASP A 73 -11.03 -16.62 -0.43
N PRO A 74 -10.35 -17.47 0.38
CA PRO A 74 -9.47 -18.50 -0.15
C PRO A 74 -10.22 -19.61 -0.88
N ALA A 75 -11.54 -19.78 -0.65
CA ALA A 75 -12.32 -20.82 -1.31
C ALA A 75 -12.72 -20.40 -2.73
N SER A 76 -13.19 -19.17 -2.91
CA SER A 76 -13.64 -18.66 -4.21
C SER A 76 -12.61 -17.83 -4.97
N GLY A 77 -11.55 -17.35 -4.30
CA GLY A 77 -10.61 -16.37 -4.87
C GLY A 77 -11.20 -14.96 -4.99
N SER A 78 -12.38 -14.70 -4.41
CA SER A 78 -13.04 -13.39 -4.49
C SER A 78 -12.40 -12.36 -3.55
N LEU A 79 -12.39 -11.10 -3.98
CA LEU A 79 -11.99 -9.96 -3.16
C LEU A 79 -13.19 -9.09 -2.80
N SER A 80 -13.27 -8.67 -1.54
CA SER A 80 -14.30 -7.73 -1.08
C SER A 80 -13.69 -6.57 -0.31
N HIS A 81 -14.18 -5.35 -0.53
CA HIS A 81 -13.65 -4.16 0.14
C HIS A 81 -13.93 -4.19 1.65
N ALA A 82 -12.89 -3.99 2.43
CA ALA A 82 -12.89 -4.05 3.89
C ALA A 82 -12.70 -2.68 4.54
N GLY A 83 -12.03 -1.74 3.86
CA GLY A 83 -11.83 -0.38 4.36
C GLY A 83 -10.61 0.29 3.73
N THR A 84 -10.32 1.50 4.19
CA THR A 84 -9.19 2.32 3.72
C THR A 84 -8.50 3.01 4.89
N ILE A 85 -7.19 3.15 4.80
CA ILE A 85 -6.35 3.78 5.82
C ILE A 85 -5.51 4.85 5.14
N PRO A 86 -5.49 6.10 5.61
CA PRO A 86 -4.66 7.14 5.01
C PRO A 86 -3.17 6.81 5.22
N CYS A 87 -2.36 7.00 4.18
CA CYS A 87 -0.93 6.69 4.25
C CYS A 87 -0.16 7.69 5.13
N ALA A 88 -0.71 8.86 5.40
CA ALA A 88 -0.11 9.94 6.20
C ALA A 88 -1.24 10.77 6.86
N PRO A 89 -0.96 11.78 7.70
CA PRO A 89 -2.00 12.64 8.25
C PRO A 89 -2.84 13.28 7.14
N THR A 90 -4.15 13.39 7.37
CA THR A 90 -5.06 13.93 6.36
C THR A 90 -4.71 15.38 6.04
N GLY A 91 -4.63 15.71 4.75
CA GLY A 91 -4.33 17.06 4.29
C GLY A 91 -2.83 17.39 4.15
N THR A 92 -1.91 16.44 4.36
CA THR A 92 -0.46 16.67 4.21
C THR A 92 0.13 16.23 2.85
N GLY A 93 -0.73 15.83 1.90
CA GLY A 93 -0.35 15.28 0.59
C GLY A 93 0.00 16.33 -0.48
N PRO A 94 0.40 15.88 -1.70
CA PRO A 94 0.31 14.50 -2.19
C PRO A 94 1.45 13.59 -1.69
N HIS A 95 1.14 12.36 -1.30
CA HIS A 95 2.13 11.38 -0.80
C HIS A 95 2.44 10.27 -1.81
N GLY A 96 1.41 9.70 -2.43
CA GLY A 96 1.51 8.64 -3.42
C GLY A 96 2.04 7.31 -2.87
N PRO A 97 1.31 6.61 -1.99
CA PRO A 97 1.75 5.34 -1.43
C PRO A 97 1.91 4.29 -2.52
N ARG A 98 3.03 3.55 -2.48
CA ARG A 98 3.47 2.69 -3.59
C ARG A 98 3.62 1.22 -3.20
N TYR A 99 4.42 0.94 -2.20
CA TYR A 99 4.59 -0.39 -1.62
C TYR A 99 4.35 -0.36 -0.12
N ILE A 100 3.93 -1.50 0.42
CA ILE A 100 3.84 -1.75 1.85
C ILE A 100 4.64 -3.01 2.16
N GLU A 101 5.42 -3.02 3.22
CA GLU A 101 6.14 -4.20 3.70
C GLU A 101 5.96 -4.33 5.22
N PHE A 102 5.92 -5.57 5.71
CA PHE A 102 5.76 -5.86 7.13
C PHE A 102 7.10 -6.24 7.75
N ASP A 103 7.28 -5.89 9.02
CA ASP A 103 8.45 -6.35 9.75
C ASP A 103 8.36 -7.86 10.08
N PRO A 104 9.48 -8.55 10.29
CA PRO A 104 9.46 -9.99 10.61
C PRO A 104 8.68 -10.35 11.88
N SER A 105 8.59 -9.44 12.86
CA SER A 105 7.80 -9.67 14.08
C SER A 105 6.30 -9.43 13.88
N ARG A 106 5.89 -8.88 12.73
CA ARG A 106 4.50 -8.60 12.35
C ARG A 106 3.82 -7.69 13.37
N THR A 107 4.53 -6.66 13.81
CA THR A 107 4.04 -5.60 14.70
C THR A 107 4.10 -4.22 14.05
N ALA A 108 4.85 -4.08 12.95
CA ALA A 108 4.99 -2.87 12.18
C ALA A 108 4.79 -3.12 10.67
N ALA A 109 4.29 -2.09 9.99
CA ALA A 109 4.22 -2.02 8.54
C ALA A 109 4.83 -0.69 8.07
N TYR A 110 5.49 -0.73 6.92
CA TYR A 110 6.17 0.41 6.31
C TYR A 110 5.57 0.67 4.94
N VAL A 111 4.95 1.83 4.76
CA VAL A 111 4.41 2.28 3.47
C VAL A 111 5.38 3.30 2.88
N VAL A 112 5.92 3.00 1.70
CA VAL A 112 6.75 3.96 0.97
C VAL A 112 5.88 4.86 0.10
N ASN A 113 6.09 6.16 0.23
CA ASN A 113 5.35 7.21 -0.46
C ASN A 113 6.22 7.79 -1.58
N GLU A 114 5.82 7.55 -2.83
CA GLU A 114 6.57 7.91 -4.03
C GLU A 114 6.76 9.41 -4.18
N LEU A 115 5.68 10.19 -4.02
CA LEU A 115 5.66 11.62 -4.36
C LEU A 115 6.29 12.48 -3.27
N SER A 116 6.10 12.13 -2.00
CA SER A 116 6.65 12.88 -0.87
C SER A 116 8.06 12.44 -0.44
N SER A 117 8.64 11.41 -1.07
CA SER A 117 9.93 10.85 -0.68
C SER A 117 10.01 10.43 0.80
N THR A 118 8.93 9.84 1.32
CA THR A 118 8.82 9.45 2.74
C THR A 118 8.47 7.98 2.92
N VAL A 119 8.70 7.48 4.13
CA VAL A 119 8.14 6.22 4.64
C VAL A 119 7.20 6.56 5.79
N SER A 120 5.97 6.06 5.68
CA SER A 120 5.01 6.04 6.78
C SER A 120 5.15 4.73 7.55
N VAL A 121 5.31 4.84 8.86
CA VAL A 121 5.42 3.70 9.77
C VAL A 121 4.09 3.51 10.47
N PHE A 122 3.56 2.31 10.40
CA PHE A 122 2.33 1.91 11.06
C PHE A 122 2.61 0.84 12.11
N ARG A 123 1.90 0.89 13.23
CA ARG A 123 1.71 -0.28 14.09
C ARG A 123 0.69 -1.19 13.42
N PHE A 124 1.03 -2.46 13.27
CA PHE A 124 0.13 -3.50 12.77
C PHE A 124 -0.49 -4.29 13.93
N CYS A 125 -1.81 -4.34 13.99
CA CYS A 125 -2.55 -5.07 15.03
C CYS A 125 -3.09 -6.39 14.49
N GLN A 126 -2.45 -7.50 14.87
CA GLN A 126 -2.87 -8.84 14.45
C GLN A 126 -4.27 -9.21 14.97
N ALA A 127 -4.61 -8.80 16.19
CA ALA A 127 -5.92 -9.07 16.77
C ALA A 127 -7.02 -8.35 15.98
N SER A 128 -6.81 -7.07 15.63
CA SER A 128 -7.75 -6.31 14.80
C SER A 128 -7.84 -6.86 13.37
N ALA A 129 -6.72 -7.35 12.79
CA ALA A 129 -6.74 -8.05 11.51
C ALA A 129 -7.62 -9.32 11.56
N GLY A 130 -7.44 -10.16 12.58
CA GLY A 130 -8.29 -11.34 12.81
C GLY A 130 -9.77 -10.97 13.00
N ALA A 131 -10.04 -9.94 13.80
CA ALA A 131 -11.40 -9.45 14.00
C ALA A 131 -12.05 -8.93 12.71
N LEU A 132 -11.30 -8.23 11.85
CA LEU A 132 -11.79 -7.76 10.55
C LEU A 132 -12.14 -8.91 9.60
N ILE A 133 -11.35 -9.99 9.61
CA ILE A 133 -11.59 -11.18 8.76
C ILE A 133 -12.91 -11.87 9.12
N HIS A 134 -13.26 -11.89 10.41
CA HIS A 134 -14.48 -12.53 10.93
C HIS A 134 -15.65 -11.55 11.11
N ALA A 135 -15.45 -10.27 10.78
CA ALA A 135 -16.49 -9.27 10.85
C ALA A 135 -17.57 -9.55 9.79
N ASP A 136 -18.83 -9.37 10.17
CA ASP A 136 -19.90 -9.22 9.19
C ASP A 136 -19.76 -7.90 8.41
N ALA A 137 -20.70 -7.63 7.49
CA ALA A 137 -20.67 -6.39 6.71
C ALA A 137 -20.71 -5.11 7.58
N SER A 138 -21.28 -5.17 8.80
CA SER A 138 -21.38 -4.04 9.73
C SER A 138 -20.09 -3.81 10.54
N GLY A 139 -19.27 -4.84 10.75
CA GLY A 139 -18.00 -4.77 11.49
C GLY A 139 -16.79 -4.28 10.67
N ARG A 140 -16.95 -3.96 9.38
CA ARG A 140 -15.89 -3.46 8.50
C ARG A 140 -15.35 -2.07 8.89
N SER A 141 -16.00 -1.39 9.83
CA SER A 141 -15.53 -0.10 10.41
C SER A 141 -14.22 -0.21 11.22
N LYS A 142 -13.72 -1.43 11.49
CA LYS A 142 -12.47 -1.67 12.24
C LYS A 142 -11.18 -1.63 11.41
N ALA A 143 -11.25 -1.34 10.11
CA ALA A 143 -10.07 -1.29 9.26
C ALA A 143 -8.98 -0.35 9.79
N ALA A 144 -9.36 0.79 10.38
CA ALA A 144 -8.41 1.75 10.97
C ALA A 144 -7.64 1.21 12.20
N GLU A 145 -8.13 0.15 12.84
CA GLU A 145 -7.43 -0.49 13.96
C GLU A 145 -6.35 -1.47 13.47
N VAL A 146 -6.42 -1.91 12.21
CA VAL A 146 -5.46 -2.86 11.63
C VAL A 146 -4.10 -2.21 11.44
N LEU A 147 -4.05 -0.98 10.92
CA LEU A 147 -2.84 -0.17 10.81
C LEU A 147 -3.06 1.20 11.45
N GLN A 148 -2.23 1.51 12.44
CA GLN A 148 -2.25 2.81 13.13
C GLN A 148 -0.97 3.57 12.81
N LEU A 149 -1.11 4.76 12.21
CA LEU A 149 0.04 5.59 11.84
C LEU A 149 0.82 6.01 13.09
N VAL A 150 2.13 5.79 13.08
CA VAL A 150 3.04 6.13 14.17
C VAL A 150 3.89 7.35 13.80
N GLN A 151 4.46 7.35 12.60
CA GLN A 151 5.34 8.42 12.14
C GLN A 151 5.44 8.44 10.61
N VAL A 152 5.88 9.56 10.06
CA VAL A 152 6.26 9.73 8.65
C VAL A 152 7.68 10.28 8.62
N VAL A 153 8.59 9.63 7.90
CA VAL A 153 10.03 9.96 7.88
C VAL A 153 10.51 10.18 6.45
N SER A 154 11.33 11.21 6.23
CA SER A 154 12.02 11.44 4.95
C SER A 154 12.98 10.31 4.64
N THR A 155 13.02 9.90 3.37
CA THR A 155 14.04 8.98 2.82
C THR A 155 15.27 9.71 2.30
N LEU A 156 15.25 11.04 2.33
CA LEU A 156 16.31 11.93 1.91
C LEU A 156 16.98 12.56 3.12
N GLU A 157 18.27 12.84 2.97
CA GLU A 157 19.01 13.66 3.93
C GLU A 157 18.37 15.06 4.07
N PRO A 158 18.49 15.69 5.25
CA PRO A 158 18.07 17.07 5.42
C PRO A 158 18.71 17.99 4.38
N VAL A 159 17.89 18.82 3.73
CA VAL A 159 18.38 19.80 2.76
C VAL A 159 19.29 20.79 3.47
N GLN A 160 20.52 20.96 2.98
CA GLN A 160 21.45 21.94 3.52
C GLN A 160 20.89 23.37 3.35
N PRO A 161 21.08 24.27 4.33
CA PRO A 161 20.62 25.64 4.23
C PRO A 161 21.06 26.32 2.93
N GLY A 162 20.11 26.93 2.21
CA GLY A 162 20.39 27.66 0.96
C GLY A 162 20.40 26.81 -0.32
N LEU A 163 20.19 25.49 -0.23
CA LEU A 163 20.01 24.63 -1.41
C LEU A 163 18.53 24.35 -1.67
N ALA A 164 18.17 24.28 -2.96
CA ALA A 164 16.85 23.82 -3.37
C ALA A 164 16.69 22.31 -3.09
N PRO A 165 15.48 21.84 -2.74
CA PRO A 165 15.20 20.41 -2.65
C PRO A 165 15.47 19.72 -4.00
N ARG A 166 16.18 18.59 -3.98
CA ARG A 166 16.38 17.76 -5.17
C ARG A 166 15.06 17.10 -5.56
N LYS A 167 14.84 16.91 -6.87
CA LYS A 167 13.73 16.08 -7.34
C LYS A 167 14.04 14.63 -7.00
N ASN A 168 13.08 13.95 -6.37
CA ASN A 168 13.20 12.54 -6.04
C ASN A 168 11.82 11.88 -6.01
N THR A 169 11.80 10.59 -6.33
CA THR A 169 10.66 9.71 -6.08
C THR A 169 11.11 8.38 -5.51
N CYS A 170 10.36 7.85 -4.54
CA CYS A 170 10.66 6.53 -4.01
C CYS A 170 10.29 5.41 -4.99
N GLY A 171 11.12 4.38 -5.04
CA GLY A 171 10.88 3.11 -5.72
C GLY A 171 10.34 2.05 -4.77
N ARG A 172 11.05 0.92 -4.67
CA ARG A 172 10.70 -0.20 -3.81
C ARG A 172 11.22 -0.01 -2.39
N ILE A 173 10.50 -0.61 -1.43
CA ILE A 173 10.91 -0.78 -0.05
C ILE A 173 11.14 -2.26 0.24
N ALA A 174 12.08 -2.57 1.13
CA ALA A 174 12.34 -3.92 1.63
C ALA A 174 12.72 -3.87 3.11
N VAL A 175 12.29 -4.86 3.88
CA VAL A 175 12.69 -5.02 5.28
C VAL A 175 13.70 -6.14 5.37
N ALA A 176 14.83 -5.89 6.06
CA ALA A 176 15.82 -6.92 6.29
C ALA A 176 15.23 -8.05 7.15
N PRO A 177 15.54 -9.34 6.89
CA PRO A 177 14.98 -10.47 7.65
C PRO A 177 15.26 -10.44 9.15
N ASN A 178 16.31 -9.72 9.58
CA ASN A 178 16.64 -9.53 10.99
C ASN A 178 15.79 -8.44 11.68
N GLY A 179 14.93 -7.73 10.94
CA GLY A 179 14.05 -6.67 11.43
C GLY A 179 14.75 -5.36 11.81
N LYS A 180 16.07 -5.25 11.61
CA LYS A 180 16.86 -4.09 12.06
C LYS A 180 16.93 -2.96 11.05
N PHE A 181 16.66 -3.23 9.78
CA PHE A 181 16.84 -2.27 8.69
C PHE A 181 15.66 -2.29 7.73
N VAL A 182 15.30 -1.10 7.27
CA VAL A 182 14.36 -0.87 6.18
C VAL A 182 15.14 -0.16 5.08
N LEU A 183 15.10 -0.70 3.87
CA LEU A 183 15.79 -0.18 2.71
C LEU A 183 14.76 0.40 1.75
N VAL A 184 15.04 1.59 1.23
CA VAL A 184 14.21 2.25 0.22
C VAL A 184 15.09 2.68 -0.94
N SER A 185 14.70 2.31 -2.16
CA SER A 185 15.33 2.87 -3.34
C SER A 185 14.77 4.26 -3.63
N ASN A 186 15.66 5.24 -3.86
CA ASN A 186 15.32 6.58 -4.31
C ASN A 186 15.65 6.72 -5.80
N ARG A 187 14.87 7.52 -6.53
CA ARG A 187 15.08 7.82 -7.95
C ARG A 187 15.02 9.34 -8.12
N GLY A 188 16.17 9.94 -8.32
CA GLY A 188 16.35 11.39 -8.45
C GLY A 188 17.50 11.73 -9.38
N ASP A 189 17.93 13.00 -9.37
CA ASP A 189 18.96 13.52 -10.28
C ASP A 189 20.38 12.94 -10.03
N ASP A 190 20.55 12.10 -9.01
CA ASP A 190 21.78 11.37 -8.65
C ASP A 190 21.68 9.84 -8.82
N SER A 191 20.66 9.36 -9.53
CA SER A 191 20.38 7.94 -9.82
C SER A 191 20.71 7.54 -11.26
#